data_AF-A0A0C3AXR4-F1
#
_entry.id   AF-A0A0C3AXR4-F1
#
_cell.length_a   1.000
_cell.length_b   1.000
_cell.length_c   1.000
_cell.angle_alpha   90.00
_cell.angle_beta   90.00
_cell.angle_gamma   90.00
#
_symmetry.space_group_name_H-M   'P 1'
#
loop_
_entity.id
_entity.type
_entity.pdbx_description
1 polymer ?
#
loop_
_entity_poly.entity_id
_entity_poly.type
_entity_poly.pdbx_seq_one_letter_code
_entity_poly.pdbx_strand_id
1 'polypeptide(L)'
;MDVQNVPVHADTASKPRLPSKPCIWAKSRQEICETLDHFRSYHSGVYSRKDIVKGYLLGAFSASRDIFCHGGKLIISHGGGKAESLLDSTTGRRLQSAQDQTASDKSVRALLKTYKEKRPLVLLADDKYALFPYDLSASGYTYVVLGVYWISHAWAEYQPAGESSRIVRWKFAFQWCEGQGIPWWMDPQELEKTPQPSRCPSEGVASLDCSTKAKESDFECKQCLQRSPFVYKQNRMCLNPTCTEFWVSDGKEPQELAYREEFLKLLPQAFENLPRVKPTIARQPAGQLAAPNRCRGWHCARCGRLSSRYKWECWECVSCQDRHVINARIRMANEFWNQRLPSEFLHSRINRNSGIFTHRPQPIDLGKGRGFTNRLTFVLPNYWGKIHLILGTPLSNGEANMIFEDYQRQAFSGELKLRRYPLKTHRVRGTLLTNYFSQNSGEPYQYVGGTDNTVPFTEAPACVRKALDLIKERAYLGLQLDEPFNFNEVLSAAYLERQKMSFHSDSEKGLGPIVASLSLGSAALMHFRSHISPEFPKQKQLVMSLILRHGDVLIMEGHDVQIHYEHTVIPFNFRIAATARYIDSTLI
;
A
#
# COMPACT_ATOMS: atom_id res chain seq x y z
N MET A 1 32.26 9.56 -25.84
CA MET A 1 32.51 8.11 -26.04
C MET A 1 32.05 7.44 -24.77
N ASP A 2 30.77 7.08 -24.79
CA ASP A 2 29.97 6.65 -23.65
C ASP A 2 30.17 5.16 -23.40
N VAL A 3 30.62 4.79 -22.19
CA VAL A 3 30.52 3.41 -21.71
C VAL A 3 29.23 3.31 -20.90
N GLN A 4 28.16 2.90 -21.59
CA GLN A 4 26.92 2.47 -20.96
C GLN A 4 27.21 1.24 -20.09
N ASN A 5 26.83 1.28 -18.83
CA ASN A 5 26.78 0.10 -17.96
C ASN A 5 25.77 -0.89 -18.58
N VAL A 6 26.31 -1.94 -19.20
CA VAL A 6 25.56 -3.00 -19.85
C VAL A 6 24.83 -3.82 -18.77
N PRO A 7 23.48 -3.91 -18.79
CA PRO A 7 22.76 -4.91 -18.02
C PRO A 7 23.27 -6.28 -18.46
N VAL A 8 23.49 -7.22 -17.54
CA VAL A 8 23.82 -8.61 -17.89
C VAL A 8 22.84 -9.07 -18.97
N HIS A 9 23.34 -9.17 -20.21
CA HIS A 9 22.56 -9.58 -21.36
C HIS A 9 22.24 -11.07 -21.15
N ALA A 10 21.06 -11.35 -20.62
CA ALA A 10 20.38 -12.57 -20.98
C ALA A 10 20.13 -12.48 -22.49
N ASP A 11 20.60 -13.48 -23.23
CA ASP A 11 20.39 -13.65 -24.66
C ASP A 11 18.99 -13.16 -25.06
N THR A 12 18.91 -12.17 -25.93
CA THR A 12 17.64 -11.58 -26.41
C THR A 12 16.97 -12.50 -27.43
N ALA A 13 16.88 -13.79 -27.15
CA ALA A 13 15.78 -14.58 -27.66
C ALA A 13 14.50 -14.03 -27.00
N SER A 14 13.53 -13.59 -27.80
CA SER A 14 12.25 -13.13 -27.26
C SER A 14 11.64 -14.27 -26.43
N LYS A 15 11.54 -14.08 -25.11
CA LYS A 15 11.00 -15.11 -24.23
C LYS A 15 9.61 -15.50 -24.69
N PRO A 16 9.28 -16.81 -24.71
CA PRO A 16 7.95 -17.24 -25.10
C PRO A 16 6.89 -16.71 -24.14
N ARG A 17 5.64 -16.63 -24.62
CA ARG A 17 4.49 -16.39 -23.74
C ARG A 17 4.30 -17.57 -22.79
N LEU A 18 3.62 -17.31 -21.68
CA LEU A 18 3.29 -18.33 -20.71
C LEU A 18 2.45 -19.46 -21.36
N PRO A 19 2.80 -20.73 -21.12
CA PRO A 19 2.07 -21.87 -21.68
C PRO A 19 0.73 -22.10 -20.99
N SER A 20 0.60 -21.63 -19.74
CA SER A 20 -0.58 -21.83 -18.90
C SER A 20 -0.94 -20.54 -18.17
N LYS A 21 -2.20 -20.46 -17.74
CA LYS A 21 -2.71 -19.32 -16.98
C LYS A 21 -2.25 -19.40 -15.52
N PRO A 22 -1.65 -18.34 -14.94
CA PRO A 22 -1.26 -18.32 -13.54
C PRO A 22 -2.47 -18.43 -12.60
N CYS A 23 -2.33 -19.24 -11.55
CA CYS A 23 -3.35 -19.41 -10.51
C CYS A 23 -3.69 -18.12 -9.76
N ILE A 24 -2.67 -17.28 -9.55
CA ILE A 24 -2.79 -16.00 -8.84
C ILE A 24 -1.90 -14.97 -9.52
N TRP A 25 -2.52 -13.87 -9.96
CA TRP A 25 -1.81 -12.80 -10.66
C TRP A 25 -2.43 -11.43 -10.40
N ALA A 26 -1.70 -10.35 -10.71
CA ALA A 26 -2.17 -8.98 -10.58
C ALA A 26 -1.59 -8.07 -11.69
N LYS A 27 -2.23 -6.92 -11.90
CA LYS A 27 -1.75 -5.81 -12.76
C LYS A 27 -1.06 -4.71 -11.96
N SER A 28 -1.41 -4.52 -10.69
CA SER A 28 -0.76 -3.52 -9.85
C SER A 28 -0.25 -4.08 -8.53
N ARG A 29 0.75 -3.40 -7.96
CA ARG A 29 1.26 -3.73 -6.63
C ARG A 29 0.18 -3.59 -5.55
N GLN A 30 -0.74 -2.65 -5.71
CA GLN A 30 -1.82 -2.43 -4.76
C GLN A 30 -2.75 -3.63 -4.67
N GLU A 31 -3.11 -4.23 -5.81
CA GLU A 31 -3.95 -5.43 -5.84
C GLU A 31 -3.31 -6.57 -5.02
N ILE A 32 -1.98 -6.74 -5.09
CA ILE A 32 -1.25 -7.71 -4.26
C ILE A 32 -1.37 -7.32 -2.78
N CYS A 33 -0.98 -6.10 -2.42
CA CYS A 33 -0.92 -5.66 -1.03
C CYS A 33 -2.28 -5.63 -0.31
N GLU A 34 -3.36 -5.39 -1.05
CA GLU A 34 -4.72 -5.38 -0.51
C GLU A 34 -5.30 -6.80 -0.40
N THR A 35 -4.86 -7.74 -1.23
CA THR A 35 -5.49 -9.08 -1.33
C THR A 35 -4.66 -10.20 -0.68
N LEU A 36 -3.34 -10.22 -0.88
CA LEU A 36 -2.48 -11.32 -0.46
C LEU A 36 -1.98 -11.14 0.98
N ASP A 37 -2.23 -12.15 1.82
CA ASP A 37 -1.79 -12.10 3.23
C ASP A 37 -0.28 -12.17 3.40
N HIS A 38 0.40 -12.80 2.44
CA HIS A 38 1.84 -13.02 2.47
C HIS A 38 2.65 -11.88 1.86
N PHE A 39 2.02 -10.82 1.35
CA PHE A 39 2.76 -9.69 0.79
C PHE A 39 1.97 -8.37 0.94
N ARG A 40 2.44 -7.47 1.81
CA ARG A 40 1.82 -6.15 2.05
C ARG A 40 2.83 -5.00 2.03
N SER A 41 3.85 -5.12 1.18
CA SER A 41 4.91 -4.13 1.02
C SER A 41 4.77 -3.40 -0.32
N TYR A 42 4.43 -2.11 -0.29
CA TYR A 42 4.23 -1.32 -1.51
C TYR A 42 5.54 -0.91 -2.21
N HIS A 43 6.62 -0.76 -1.44
CA HIS A 43 7.88 -0.18 -1.91
C HIS A 43 9.11 -1.08 -1.74
N SER A 44 9.00 -2.18 -1.00
CA SER A 44 10.10 -3.13 -0.79
C SER A 44 9.76 -4.49 -1.41
N GLY A 45 10.76 -5.17 -1.95
CA GLY A 45 10.66 -6.55 -2.44
C GLY A 45 10.53 -7.59 -1.32
N VAL A 46 10.80 -7.24 -0.06
CA VAL A 46 10.72 -8.15 1.08
C VAL A 46 9.63 -7.69 2.04
N TYR A 47 8.62 -8.55 2.26
CA TYR A 47 7.58 -8.33 3.26
C TYR A 47 7.82 -9.25 4.46
N SER A 48 8.00 -8.65 5.65
CA SER A 48 8.21 -9.35 6.90
C SER A 48 7.30 -8.85 8.03
N ARG A 49 7.01 -9.73 8.99
CA ARG A 49 6.26 -9.44 10.22
C ARG A 49 6.98 -10.08 11.40
N LYS A 50 7.29 -9.29 12.44
CA LYS A 50 8.12 -9.73 13.58
C LYS A 50 9.47 -10.32 13.13
N ASP A 51 10.05 -9.71 12.10
CA ASP A 51 11.29 -10.12 11.42
C ASP A 51 11.27 -11.50 10.78
N ILE A 52 10.09 -12.09 10.55
CA ILE A 52 9.93 -13.29 9.73
C ILE A 52 9.36 -12.88 8.38
N VAL A 53 10.06 -13.24 7.32
CA VAL A 53 9.63 -12.99 5.94
C VAL A 53 8.40 -13.85 5.65
N LYS A 54 7.39 -13.22 5.07
CA LYS A 54 6.16 -13.88 4.62
C LYS A 54 6.10 -13.95 3.11
N GLY A 55 6.65 -12.94 2.43
CA GLY A 55 6.75 -12.96 0.99
C GLY A 55 7.95 -12.18 0.47
N TYR A 56 8.43 -12.65 -0.67
CA TYR A 56 9.58 -12.12 -1.38
C TYR A 56 9.21 -11.92 -2.86
N LEU A 57 9.50 -10.74 -3.39
CA LEU A 57 9.28 -10.40 -4.79
C LEU A 57 10.60 -10.36 -5.55
N LEU A 58 10.68 -11.19 -6.58
CA LEU A 58 11.66 -11.14 -7.64
C LEU A 58 11.22 -10.11 -8.69
N GLY A 59 12.09 -9.17 -9.04
CA GLY A 59 11.75 -8.10 -9.98
C GLY A 59 12.96 -7.56 -10.75
N ALA A 60 12.89 -6.29 -11.14
CA ALA A 60 13.84 -5.66 -12.09
C ALA A 60 15.31 -5.62 -11.66
N PHE A 61 15.61 -5.69 -10.37
CA PHE A 61 16.97 -5.48 -9.86
C PHE A 61 17.62 -6.83 -9.53
N SER A 62 18.24 -7.49 -10.50
CA SER A 62 19.06 -8.68 -10.24
C SER A 62 20.42 -8.30 -9.67
N ALA A 63 20.94 -9.13 -8.77
CA ALA A 63 22.35 -9.05 -8.38
C ALA A 63 23.21 -9.95 -9.27
N SER A 64 24.54 -9.73 -9.26
CA SER A 64 25.49 -10.65 -9.90
C SER A 64 25.25 -12.08 -9.40
N ARG A 65 25.31 -13.05 -10.31
CA ARG A 65 25.10 -14.48 -10.01
C ARG A 65 23.72 -14.79 -9.40
N ASP A 66 22.70 -13.95 -9.59
CA ASP A 66 21.32 -14.44 -9.39
C ASP A 66 21.06 -15.55 -10.43
N ILE A 67 20.39 -16.63 -10.03
CA ILE A 67 20.09 -17.75 -10.95
C ILE A 67 18.66 -18.27 -10.75
N PHE A 68 18.16 -18.88 -11.82
CA PHE A 68 16.91 -19.61 -11.86
C PHE A 68 17.20 -21.00 -12.43
N CYS A 69 17.17 -22.05 -11.61
CA CYS A 69 17.52 -23.40 -12.04
C CYS A 69 16.50 -24.44 -11.55
N HIS A 70 16.63 -25.67 -12.04
CA HIS A 70 15.68 -26.77 -11.78
C HIS A 70 14.23 -26.39 -12.10
N GLY A 71 14.01 -25.71 -13.24
CA GLY A 71 12.69 -25.21 -13.63
C GLY A 71 12.09 -24.16 -12.68
N GLY A 72 12.92 -23.52 -11.85
CA GLY A 72 12.49 -22.57 -10.81
C GLY A 72 12.23 -23.20 -9.45
N LYS A 73 12.58 -24.48 -9.27
CA LYS A 73 12.57 -25.12 -7.95
C LYS A 73 13.71 -24.63 -7.04
N LEU A 74 14.77 -24.07 -7.62
CA LEU A 74 15.82 -23.36 -6.90
C LEU A 74 16.04 -22.00 -7.56
N ILE A 75 15.92 -20.94 -6.76
CA ILE A 75 16.12 -19.57 -7.20
C ILE A 75 17.10 -18.92 -6.23
N ILE A 76 18.21 -18.38 -6.73
CA ILE A 76 19.14 -17.60 -5.92
C ILE A 76 18.91 -16.12 -6.22
N SER A 77 18.62 -15.35 -5.18
CA SER A 77 18.54 -13.89 -5.27
C SER A 77 19.10 -13.20 -4.03
N HIS A 78 19.15 -11.87 -4.05
CA HIS A 78 19.80 -11.06 -3.04
C HIS A 78 18.82 -10.53 -1.97
N GLY A 79 19.34 -9.97 -0.87
CA GLY A 79 18.54 -9.57 0.31
C GLY A 79 17.59 -8.39 0.13
N GLY A 80 17.58 -7.75 -1.04
CA GLY A 80 16.82 -6.54 -1.35
C GLY A 80 17.29 -5.28 -0.60
N GLY A 81 17.05 -4.10 -1.18
CA GLY A 81 17.47 -2.81 -0.62
C GLY A 81 18.95 -2.49 -0.85
N LYS A 82 19.33 -1.22 -0.67
CA LYS A 82 20.68 -0.67 -0.96
C LYS A 82 21.16 -0.91 -2.40
N ALA A 83 20.25 -1.20 -3.32
CA ALA A 83 20.50 -1.18 -4.75
C ALA A 83 20.66 0.26 -5.23
N GLU A 84 21.30 0.42 -6.38
CA GLU A 84 21.34 1.70 -7.06
C GLU A 84 19.92 2.16 -7.40
N SER A 85 19.63 3.44 -7.15
CA SER A 85 18.30 3.99 -7.42
C SER A 85 18.36 5.44 -7.86
N LEU A 86 17.43 5.83 -8.71
CA LEU A 86 17.22 7.23 -9.08
C LEU A 86 16.27 7.87 -8.05
N LEU A 87 16.78 8.81 -7.28
CA LEU A 87 15.99 9.66 -6.41
C LEU A 87 15.61 10.93 -7.16
N ASP A 88 14.32 11.21 -7.32
CA ASP A 88 13.90 12.55 -7.68
C ASP A 88 14.03 13.45 -6.44
N SER A 89 14.92 14.45 -6.50
CA SER A 89 15.02 15.54 -5.54
C SER A 89 14.39 16.81 -6.12
N THR A 90 14.17 17.82 -5.27
CA THR A 90 13.72 19.16 -5.69
C THR A 90 14.70 19.86 -6.64
N THR A 91 15.93 19.34 -6.79
CA THR A 91 16.99 19.88 -7.66
C THR A 91 17.28 18.99 -8.88
N GLY A 92 16.44 17.98 -9.15
CA GLY A 92 16.58 17.06 -10.29
C GLY A 92 16.70 15.59 -9.90
N ARG A 93 17.01 14.73 -10.88
CA ARG A 93 17.26 13.31 -10.62
C ARG A 93 18.67 13.10 -10.10
N ARG A 94 18.80 12.54 -8.90
CA ARG A 94 20.08 12.13 -8.32
C ARG A 94 20.18 10.61 -8.31
N LEU A 95 21.23 10.10 -8.93
CA LEU A 95 21.60 8.69 -8.81
C LEU A 95 22.14 8.44 -7.40
N GLN A 96 21.50 7.55 -6.67
CA GLN A 96 22.02 7.01 -5.42
C GLN A 96 22.72 5.70 -5.75
N SER A 97 24.05 5.70 -5.63
CA SER A 97 24.87 4.50 -5.81
C SER A 97 24.49 3.39 -4.83
N ALA A 98 24.69 2.16 -5.28
CA ALA A 98 24.51 0.98 -4.46
C ALA A 98 25.43 1.00 -3.23
N GLN A 99 24.97 0.48 -2.09
CA GLN A 99 25.71 0.46 -0.82
C GLN A 99 25.83 -0.96 -0.26
N ASP A 100 26.82 -1.21 0.61
CA ASP A 100 27.01 -2.50 1.27
C ASP A 100 25.81 -2.92 2.11
N GLN A 101 25.37 -4.16 1.91
CA GLN A 101 24.37 -4.79 2.76
C GLN A 101 25.00 -5.37 4.03
N THR A 102 24.35 -5.15 5.16
CA THR A 102 24.76 -5.68 6.46
C THR A 102 23.70 -6.63 6.99
N ALA A 103 24.10 -7.54 7.90
CA ALA A 103 23.16 -8.45 8.55
C ALA A 103 22.10 -7.73 9.41
N SER A 104 22.31 -6.46 9.77
CA SER A 104 21.37 -5.64 10.53
C SER A 104 20.31 -4.94 9.66
N ASP A 105 20.53 -4.86 8.34
CA ASP A 105 19.57 -4.26 7.42
C ASP A 105 18.22 -4.98 7.51
N LYS A 106 17.13 -4.19 7.53
CA LYS A 106 15.78 -4.70 7.83
C LYS A 106 15.40 -5.94 7.00
N SER A 107 15.66 -5.92 5.70
CA SER A 107 15.32 -7.04 4.80
C SER A 107 16.25 -8.23 5.00
N VAL A 108 17.57 -8.00 5.07
CA VAL A 108 18.60 -9.03 5.27
C VAL A 108 18.41 -9.73 6.61
N ARG A 109 18.25 -8.97 7.70
CA ARG A 109 18.01 -9.48 9.06
C ARG A 109 16.79 -10.39 9.11
N ALA A 110 15.71 -10.00 8.45
CA ALA A 110 14.49 -10.80 8.40
C ALA A 110 14.67 -12.09 7.57
N LEU A 111 15.37 -12.03 6.44
CA LEU A 111 15.69 -13.21 5.62
C LEU A 111 16.59 -14.18 6.37
N LEU A 112 17.65 -13.69 7.03
CA LEU A 112 18.55 -14.51 7.85
C LEU A 112 17.81 -15.18 9.01
N LYS A 113 16.90 -14.48 9.68
CA LYS A 113 16.06 -15.07 10.72
C LYS A 113 15.13 -16.16 10.16
N THR A 114 14.49 -15.89 9.03
CA THR A 114 13.61 -16.83 8.33
C THR A 114 14.36 -18.10 7.89
N TYR A 115 15.59 -17.94 7.41
CA TYR A 115 16.52 -19.02 7.09
C TYR A 115 16.85 -19.87 8.31
N LYS A 116 17.33 -19.23 9.40
CA LYS A 116 17.71 -19.93 10.64
C LYS A 116 16.55 -20.72 11.25
N GLU A 117 15.34 -20.16 11.21
CA GLU A 117 14.12 -20.80 11.71
C GLU A 117 13.47 -21.77 10.71
N LYS A 118 14.07 -21.96 9.52
CA LYS A 118 13.53 -22.80 8.43
C LYS A 118 12.04 -22.53 8.16
N ARG A 119 11.64 -21.27 8.06
CA ARG A 119 10.23 -20.91 7.85
C ARG A 119 9.91 -20.82 6.35
N PRO A 120 8.85 -21.49 5.87
CA PRO A 120 8.37 -21.26 4.51
C PRO A 120 7.85 -19.84 4.29
N LEU A 121 8.02 -19.34 3.07
CA LEU A 121 7.57 -18.03 2.59
C LEU A 121 7.01 -18.12 1.17
N VAL A 122 6.31 -17.09 0.70
CA VAL A 122 5.75 -17.05 -0.66
C VAL A 122 6.62 -16.22 -1.59
N LEU A 123 6.96 -16.77 -2.76
CA LEU A 123 7.66 -16.02 -3.81
C LEU A 123 6.66 -15.46 -4.83
N LEU A 124 6.94 -14.23 -5.25
CA LEU A 124 6.25 -13.55 -6.34
C LEU A 124 7.29 -13.13 -7.38
N ALA A 125 6.87 -13.03 -8.63
CA ALA A 125 7.66 -12.42 -9.69
C ALA A 125 6.88 -11.28 -10.32
N ASP A 126 7.59 -10.23 -10.73
CA ASP A 126 7.06 -9.24 -11.67
C ASP A 126 7.61 -9.46 -13.09
N ASP A 127 6.93 -8.85 -14.06
CA ASP A 127 7.27 -8.87 -15.49
C ASP A 127 8.59 -8.18 -15.85
N LYS A 128 9.37 -7.70 -14.88
CA LYS A 128 10.76 -7.25 -15.07
C LYS A 128 11.77 -8.21 -14.46
N TYR A 129 11.32 -9.33 -13.87
CA TYR A 129 12.24 -10.36 -13.39
C TYR A 129 12.94 -11.06 -14.57
N ALA A 130 14.19 -10.68 -14.81
CA ALA A 130 14.97 -11.08 -15.98
C ALA A 130 15.26 -12.58 -16.07
N LEU A 131 15.24 -13.33 -14.96
CA LEU A 131 15.55 -14.77 -14.98
C LEU A 131 14.30 -15.66 -15.11
N PHE A 132 13.09 -15.08 -15.11
CA PHE A 132 11.89 -15.86 -15.36
C PHE A 132 11.86 -16.31 -16.83
N PRO A 133 11.56 -17.59 -17.14
CA PRO A 133 11.71 -18.14 -18.49
C PRO A 133 10.70 -17.62 -19.53
N TYR A 134 9.60 -17.00 -19.10
CA TYR A 134 8.52 -16.53 -19.98
C TYR A 134 8.35 -15.01 -19.91
N ASP A 135 7.81 -14.40 -20.96
CA ASP A 135 7.43 -12.99 -20.97
C ASP A 135 6.05 -12.81 -20.32
N LEU A 136 6.06 -12.38 -19.06
CA LEU A 136 4.83 -12.07 -18.32
C LEU A 136 4.07 -10.90 -18.95
N SER A 137 4.77 -9.87 -19.42
CA SER A 137 4.14 -8.66 -19.97
C SER A 137 3.40 -8.96 -21.28
N ALA A 138 4.03 -9.70 -22.20
CA ALA A 138 3.42 -10.17 -23.45
C ALA A 138 2.28 -11.17 -23.20
N SER A 139 2.31 -11.86 -22.06
CA SER A 139 1.23 -12.75 -21.61
C SER A 139 0.11 -12.02 -20.87
N GLY A 140 0.21 -10.71 -20.69
CA GLY A 140 -0.81 -9.89 -20.03
C GLY A 140 -0.76 -9.91 -18.50
N TYR A 141 0.36 -10.29 -17.88
CA TYR A 141 0.53 -10.32 -16.42
C TYR A 141 1.64 -9.36 -15.98
N THR A 142 1.40 -8.61 -14.89
CA THR A 142 2.46 -7.74 -14.32
C THR A 142 3.09 -8.40 -13.10
N TYR A 143 2.28 -9.09 -12.29
CA TYR A 143 2.72 -9.84 -11.13
C TYR A 143 2.10 -11.23 -11.14
N VAL A 144 2.88 -12.22 -10.78
CA VAL A 144 2.43 -13.60 -10.58
C VAL A 144 2.94 -14.13 -9.25
N VAL A 145 2.15 -15.01 -8.61
CA VAL A 145 2.61 -15.76 -7.43
C VAL A 145 3.24 -17.06 -7.91
N LEU A 146 4.50 -17.28 -7.55
CA LEU A 146 5.23 -18.47 -7.96
C LEU A 146 4.81 -19.68 -7.12
N GLY A 147 4.88 -19.55 -5.80
CA GLY A 147 4.55 -20.64 -4.88
C GLY A 147 5.20 -20.43 -3.51
N VAL A 148 5.26 -21.51 -2.74
CA VAL A 148 5.89 -21.55 -1.42
C VAL A 148 7.33 -22.05 -1.55
N TYR A 149 8.25 -21.34 -0.93
CA TYR A 149 9.66 -21.72 -0.86
C TYR A 149 10.14 -21.64 0.57
N TRP A 150 11.29 -22.24 0.83
CA TRP A 150 12.08 -22.03 2.03
C TRP A 150 13.49 -21.60 1.62
N ILE A 151 14.25 -21.03 2.56
CA ILE A 151 15.63 -20.62 2.29
C ILE A 151 16.55 -21.78 2.66
N SER A 152 17.24 -22.38 1.68
CA SER A 152 18.17 -23.50 1.89
C SER A 152 19.57 -23.04 2.28
N HIS A 153 20.01 -21.90 1.77
CA HIS A 153 21.31 -21.32 2.06
C HIS A 153 21.25 -19.78 2.12
N ALA A 154 22.13 -19.19 2.92
CA ALA A 154 22.34 -17.74 2.96
C ALA A 154 23.84 -17.42 3.16
N TRP A 155 24.36 -16.45 2.41
CA TRP A 155 25.76 -16.03 2.49
C TRP A 155 25.93 -14.58 2.02
N ALA A 156 27.09 -13.97 2.28
CA ALA A 156 27.47 -12.69 1.71
C ALA A 156 28.49 -12.88 0.58
N GLU A 157 28.42 -12.03 -0.44
CA GLU A 157 29.38 -11.97 -1.55
C GLU A 157 29.72 -10.54 -1.95
N TYR A 158 30.88 -10.35 -2.59
CA TYR A 158 31.16 -9.10 -3.31
C TYR A 158 30.50 -9.12 -4.69
N GLN A 159 29.75 -8.08 -4.97
CA GLN A 159 29.21 -7.76 -6.30
C GLN A 159 30.00 -6.58 -6.88
N PRO A 160 30.41 -6.63 -8.16
CA PRO A 160 30.97 -5.47 -8.86
C PRO A 160 29.98 -4.30 -8.92
N ALA A 161 30.47 -3.08 -8.73
CA ALA A 161 29.73 -1.83 -8.78
C ALA A 161 30.55 -0.77 -9.55
N GLY A 162 30.54 -0.84 -10.89
CA GLY A 162 31.41 -0.03 -11.74
C GLY A 162 32.81 -0.62 -11.94
N GLU A 163 33.70 0.10 -12.63
CA GLU A 163 34.98 -0.44 -13.14
C GLU A 163 35.95 -0.92 -12.04
N SER A 164 35.94 -0.27 -10.86
CA SER A 164 36.91 -0.56 -9.79
C SER A 164 36.30 -0.63 -8.38
N SER A 165 34.98 -0.61 -8.25
CA SER A 165 34.32 -0.64 -6.94
C SER A 165 33.50 -1.91 -6.77
N ARG A 166 33.38 -2.37 -5.51
CA ARG A 166 32.64 -3.57 -5.14
C ARG A 166 31.80 -3.28 -3.91
N ILE A 167 30.70 -4.02 -3.81
CA ILE A 167 29.75 -3.89 -2.72
C ILE A 167 29.39 -5.25 -2.15
N VAL A 168 29.14 -5.31 -0.86
CA VAL A 168 28.68 -6.51 -0.17
C VAL A 168 27.19 -6.72 -0.45
N ARG A 169 26.83 -7.94 -0.83
CA ARG A 169 25.47 -8.38 -1.08
C ARG A 169 25.19 -9.68 -0.34
N TRP A 170 24.07 -9.71 0.38
CA TRP A 170 23.57 -10.94 0.97
C TRP A 170 22.74 -11.70 -0.06
N LYS A 171 23.00 -12.99 -0.20
CA LYS A 171 22.37 -13.91 -1.14
C LYS A 171 21.62 -14.98 -0.37
N PHE A 172 20.52 -15.42 -0.96
CA PHE A 172 19.60 -16.38 -0.40
C PHE A 172 19.18 -17.36 -1.50
N ALA A 173 19.34 -18.65 -1.23
CA ALA A 173 18.87 -19.73 -2.09
C ALA A 173 17.45 -20.12 -1.65
N PHE A 174 16.46 -19.79 -2.47
CA PHE A 174 15.06 -20.13 -2.26
C PHE A 174 14.76 -21.45 -2.95
N GLN A 175 14.38 -22.46 -2.18
CA GLN A 175 14.04 -23.78 -2.68
C GLN A 175 12.54 -24.06 -2.53
N TRP A 176 11.94 -24.62 -3.57
CA TRP A 176 10.53 -25.04 -3.62
C TRP A 176 10.21 -26.02 -2.49
N CYS A 177 9.11 -25.77 -1.77
CA CYS A 177 8.61 -26.71 -0.78
C CYS A 177 7.89 -27.89 -1.46
N GLU A 178 8.23 -29.12 -1.07
CA GLU A 178 7.51 -30.31 -1.51
C GLU A 178 6.06 -30.33 -1.00
N GLY A 179 5.16 -31.03 -1.69
CA GLY A 179 3.75 -31.15 -1.31
C GLY A 179 2.79 -30.12 -1.89
N GLN A 180 3.28 -29.09 -2.61
CA GLN A 180 2.43 -28.11 -3.31
C GLN A 180 2.24 -28.39 -4.81
N GLY A 181 2.74 -29.53 -5.30
CA GLY A 181 2.74 -29.91 -6.72
C GLY A 181 3.98 -29.44 -7.49
N ILE A 182 3.93 -29.52 -8.81
CA ILE A 182 4.96 -28.97 -9.72
C ILE A 182 4.72 -27.48 -9.96
N PRO A 183 5.76 -26.69 -10.25
CA PRO A 183 5.59 -25.29 -10.64
C PRO A 183 4.64 -25.15 -11.83
N TRP A 184 3.64 -24.27 -11.72
CA TRP A 184 2.53 -24.20 -12.69
C TRP A 184 2.93 -23.71 -14.09
N TRP A 185 4.13 -23.16 -14.24
CA TRP A 185 4.73 -22.74 -15.52
C TRP A 185 5.57 -23.84 -16.18
N MET A 186 5.70 -25.01 -15.57
CA MET A 186 6.36 -26.17 -16.15
C MET A 186 5.34 -27.06 -16.87
N ASP A 187 5.74 -27.61 -18.00
CA ASP A 187 4.99 -28.66 -18.68
C ASP A 187 5.16 -29.99 -17.91
N PRO A 188 4.07 -30.68 -17.52
CA PRO A 188 4.17 -32.03 -16.97
C PRO A 188 4.99 -33.00 -17.84
N GLN A 189 4.96 -32.85 -19.18
CA GLN A 189 5.64 -33.74 -20.13
C GLN A 189 7.16 -33.50 -20.18
N GLU A 190 7.62 -32.29 -19.90
CA GLU A 190 9.06 -31.97 -19.82
C GLU A 190 9.74 -32.63 -18.60
N LEU A 191 8.95 -33.04 -17.59
CA LEU A 191 9.47 -33.72 -16.40
C LEU A 191 9.87 -35.19 -16.67
N GLU A 192 9.27 -35.84 -17.69
CA GLU A 192 9.57 -37.24 -18.04
C GLU A 192 10.92 -37.41 -18.76
N LYS A 193 11.48 -36.33 -19.32
CA LYS A 193 12.80 -36.32 -19.98
C LYS A 193 13.97 -36.19 -19.01
N THR A 194 13.70 -35.94 -17.73
CA THR A 194 14.74 -35.88 -16.70
C THR A 194 14.90 -37.28 -16.08
N PRO A 195 16.12 -37.86 -15.97
CA PRO A 195 16.26 -39.22 -15.45
C PRO A 195 15.69 -39.29 -14.03
N GLN A 196 14.61 -40.05 -13.84
CA GLN A 196 14.11 -40.36 -12.51
C GLN A 196 15.15 -41.24 -11.81
N PRO A 197 15.56 -40.95 -10.56
CA PRO A 197 16.21 -41.97 -9.75
C PRO A 197 15.22 -43.13 -9.58
N SER A 198 15.70 -44.33 -9.89
CA SER A 198 14.98 -45.59 -9.86
C SER A 198 14.16 -45.75 -8.58
N ARG A 199 12.88 -46.13 -8.74
CA ARG A 199 12.01 -46.56 -7.64
C ARG A 199 12.68 -47.73 -6.90
N CYS A 200 13.03 -47.55 -5.63
CA CYS A 200 13.34 -48.67 -4.75
C CYS A 200 12.04 -49.35 -4.29
N PRO A 201 12.01 -50.69 -4.19
CA PRO A 201 10.83 -51.42 -3.76
C PRO A 201 10.57 -51.19 -2.27
N SER A 202 9.27 -51.11 -1.94
CA SER A 202 8.73 -50.98 -0.61
C SER A 202 8.99 -52.24 0.22
N GLU A 203 9.76 -52.13 1.30
CA GLU A 203 9.66 -53.02 2.48
C GLU A 203 10.51 -52.49 3.65
N GLY A 204 9.95 -52.58 4.87
CA GLY A 204 10.74 -52.59 6.12
C GLY A 204 10.95 -51.25 6.81
N VAL A 205 10.09 -50.95 7.79
CA VAL A 205 10.28 -49.89 8.79
C VAL A 205 11.53 -50.17 9.63
N ALA A 206 12.56 -49.34 9.48
CA ALA A 206 13.62 -49.17 10.48
C ALA A 206 14.00 -47.70 10.55
N SER A 207 13.78 -47.11 11.71
CA SER A 207 14.15 -45.75 12.09
C SER A 207 15.67 -45.56 11.96
N LEU A 208 16.13 -44.93 10.88
CA LEU A 208 17.48 -44.39 10.80
C LEU A 208 17.42 -42.86 10.85
N ASP A 209 18.05 -42.32 11.90
CA ASP A 209 18.40 -40.92 12.07
C ASP A 209 19.07 -40.34 10.82
N CYS A 210 18.36 -39.48 10.09
CA CYS A 210 18.87 -38.80 8.89
C CYS A 210 19.20 -37.32 9.18
N SER A 211 19.91 -37.06 10.27
CA SER A 211 20.25 -35.70 10.71
C SER A 211 21.69 -35.25 10.39
N THR A 212 22.51 -36.06 9.71
CA THR A 212 23.97 -35.85 9.67
C THR A 212 24.64 -35.73 8.30
N LYS A 213 24.01 -36.08 7.16
CA LYS A 213 24.74 -36.12 5.87
C LYS A 213 24.71 -34.87 4.98
N ALA A 214 23.90 -33.84 5.28
CA ALA A 214 23.83 -32.61 4.46
C ALA A 214 24.77 -31.47 4.95
N LYS A 215 25.60 -31.70 5.98
CA LYS A 215 26.49 -30.68 6.58
C LYS A 215 27.96 -30.79 6.16
N GLU A 216 28.33 -31.72 5.27
CA GLU A 216 29.73 -31.97 4.88
C GLU A 216 30.35 -30.90 3.96
N SER A 217 29.57 -29.94 3.45
CA SER A 217 30.09 -28.90 2.56
C SER A 217 30.42 -27.57 3.23
N ASP A 218 30.08 -27.37 4.50
CA ASP A 218 30.46 -26.14 5.21
C ASP A 218 31.89 -26.29 5.75
N PHE A 219 32.69 -25.22 5.65
CA PHE A 219 34.02 -25.21 6.25
C PHE A 219 34.15 -24.09 7.27
N GLU A 220 35.02 -24.28 8.26
CA GLU A 220 35.30 -23.28 9.28
C GLU A 220 36.45 -22.39 8.83
N CYS A 221 36.24 -21.07 8.83
CA CYS A 221 37.29 -20.12 8.50
C CYS A 221 38.32 -20.07 9.64
N LYS A 222 39.60 -20.29 9.35
CA LYS A 222 40.68 -20.27 10.35
C LYS A 222 40.85 -18.93 11.07
N GLN A 223 40.41 -17.83 10.46
CA GLN A 223 40.61 -16.48 10.97
C GLN A 223 39.46 -15.99 11.88
N CYS A 224 38.20 -16.15 11.45
CA CYS A 224 37.04 -15.72 12.25
C CYS A 224 36.33 -16.85 12.98
N LEU A 225 36.74 -18.11 12.76
CA LEU A 225 36.14 -19.33 13.30
C LEU A 225 34.64 -19.49 12.98
N GLN A 226 34.14 -18.72 12.01
CA GLN A 226 32.77 -18.85 11.53
C GLN A 226 32.70 -19.87 10.39
N ARG A 227 31.60 -20.62 10.36
CA ARG A 227 31.31 -21.52 9.25
C ARG A 227 30.90 -20.73 8.01
N SER A 228 31.49 -21.08 6.88
CA SER A 228 31.16 -20.54 5.55
C SER A 228 30.70 -21.69 4.64
N PRO A 229 29.58 -21.52 3.90
CA PRO A 229 29.14 -22.53 2.95
C PRO A 229 30.09 -22.60 1.76
N PHE A 230 30.32 -23.80 1.22
CA PHE A 230 31.15 -23.99 0.04
C PHE A 230 30.33 -23.82 -1.25
N VAL A 231 30.18 -22.57 -1.68
CA VAL A 231 29.24 -22.11 -2.72
C VAL A 231 29.79 -22.25 -4.16
N TYR A 232 31.05 -21.89 -4.39
CA TYR A 232 31.63 -21.75 -5.74
C TYR A 232 32.63 -22.86 -6.08
N LYS A 233 32.82 -23.16 -7.37
CA LYS A 233 33.75 -24.21 -7.87
C LYS A 233 35.20 -23.91 -7.50
N GLN A 234 35.53 -22.62 -7.44
CA GLN A 234 36.81 -22.09 -6.98
C GLN A 234 37.07 -22.48 -5.51
N ASN A 235 38.30 -22.38 -5.03
CA ASN A 235 38.69 -22.85 -3.70
C ASN A 235 37.86 -22.22 -2.56
N ARG A 236 37.89 -22.88 -1.38
CA ARG A 236 37.11 -22.50 -0.19
C ARG A 236 37.50 -21.09 0.27
N MET A 237 36.51 -20.19 0.36
CA MET A 237 36.70 -18.79 0.79
C MET A 237 35.72 -18.39 1.90
N CYS A 238 36.15 -17.50 2.81
CA CYS A 238 35.28 -17.05 3.90
C CYS A 238 34.17 -16.15 3.34
N LEU A 239 32.91 -16.42 3.73
CA LEU A 239 31.74 -15.66 3.29
C LEU A 239 31.12 -14.84 4.43
N ASN A 240 31.88 -14.64 5.51
CA ASN A 240 31.52 -13.72 6.59
C ASN A 240 32.08 -12.31 6.29
N PRO A 241 31.25 -11.30 6.02
CA PRO A 241 31.71 -9.99 5.59
C PRO A 241 32.48 -9.19 6.66
N THR A 242 32.48 -9.64 7.91
CA THR A 242 33.28 -9.02 8.99
C THR A 242 34.66 -9.67 9.17
N CYS A 243 35.00 -10.69 8.38
CA CYS A 243 36.27 -11.39 8.46
C CYS A 243 37.30 -10.73 7.53
N THR A 244 38.58 -10.70 7.94
CA THR A 244 39.66 -10.20 7.08
C THR A 244 39.93 -11.11 5.87
N GLU A 245 39.61 -12.40 5.98
CA GLU A 245 39.68 -13.38 4.88
C GLU A 245 38.40 -13.42 4.01
N PHE A 246 37.49 -12.46 4.19
CA PHE A 246 36.25 -12.39 3.42
C PHE A 246 36.54 -12.27 1.93
N TRP A 247 35.96 -13.17 1.13
CA TRP A 247 36.08 -13.16 -0.33
C TRP A 247 37.50 -13.38 -0.86
N VAL A 248 38.37 -14.01 -0.08
CA VAL A 248 39.75 -14.34 -0.49
C VAL A 248 39.86 -15.85 -0.74
N SER A 249 40.46 -16.22 -1.88
CA SER A 249 40.76 -17.59 -2.28
C SER A 249 42.21 -17.68 -2.74
N ASP A 250 43.02 -18.55 -2.13
CA ASP A 250 44.46 -18.69 -2.42
C ASP A 250 45.24 -17.37 -2.38
N GLY A 251 44.88 -16.50 -1.43
CA GLY A 251 45.52 -15.19 -1.23
C GLY A 251 45.14 -14.12 -2.26
N LYS A 252 44.18 -14.40 -3.15
CA LYS A 252 43.67 -13.42 -4.13
C LYS A 252 42.15 -13.34 -4.12
N GLU A 253 41.60 -12.21 -4.54
CA GLU A 253 40.17 -12.09 -4.79
C GLU A 253 39.81 -12.84 -6.09
N PRO A 254 38.76 -13.68 -6.08
CA PRO A 254 38.35 -14.41 -7.27
C PRO A 254 37.69 -13.46 -8.28
N GLN A 255 38.11 -13.55 -9.55
CA GLN A 255 37.57 -12.71 -10.63
C GLN A 255 36.29 -13.31 -11.25
N GLU A 256 36.31 -14.61 -11.55
CA GLU A 256 35.17 -15.34 -12.10
C GLU A 256 34.77 -16.48 -11.17
N LEU A 257 33.47 -16.58 -10.88
CA LEU A 257 32.91 -17.56 -9.96
C LEU A 257 31.75 -18.30 -10.61
N ALA A 258 31.79 -19.63 -10.52
CA ALA A 258 30.70 -20.50 -10.94
C ALA A 258 30.17 -21.28 -9.73
N TYR A 259 28.86 -21.48 -9.64
CA TYR A 259 28.27 -22.29 -8.57
C TYR A 259 28.72 -23.75 -8.67
N ARG A 260 28.97 -24.39 -7.51
CA ARG A 260 29.19 -25.84 -7.44
C ARG A 260 27.92 -26.59 -7.76
N GLU A 261 28.05 -27.70 -8.49
CA GLU A 261 26.91 -28.54 -8.83
C GLU A 261 26.30 -29.16 -7.57
N GLU A 262 27.11 -29.54 -6.57
CA GLU A 262 26.61 -30.03 -5.29
C GLU A 262 25.81 -28.96 -4.53
N PHE A 263 26.24 -27.70 -4.60
CA PHE A 263 25.54 -26.59 -3.93
C PHE A 263 24.17 -26.31 -4.57
N LEU A 264 24.03 -26.58 -5.86
CA LEU A 264 22.78 -26.41 -6.59
C LEU A 264 21.84 -27.61 -6.46
N LYS A 265 22.24 -28.71 -5.81
CA LYS A 265 21.34 -29.86 -5.60
C LYS A 265 20.21 -29.48 -4.64
N LEU A 266 18.99 -29.92 -4.98
CA LEU A 266 17.83 -29.71 -4.12
C LEU A 266 17.99 -30.54 -2.83
N LEU A 267 17.80 -29.91 -1.68
CA LEU A 267 17.89 -30.57 -0.38
C LEU A 267 16.55 -31.19 0.01
N PRO A 268 16.51 -32.44 0.51
CA PRO A 268 15.28 -33.02 1.03
C PRO A 268 14.85 -32.25 2.29
N GLN A 269 13.67 -31.63 2.25
CA GLN A 269 13.10 -30.91 3.39
C GLN A 269 11.56 -30.93 3.30
N ALA A 270 10.93 -31.66 4.20
CA ALA A 270 9.49 -31.67 4.36
C ALA A 270 9.02 -30.57 5.30
N PHE A 271 7.80 -30.08 5.07
CA PHE A 271 7.10 -29.14 5.93
C PHE A 271 5.68 -29.67 6.19
N GLU A 272 5.32 -29.84 7.46
CA GLU A 272 3.98 -30.34 7.83
C GLU A 272 2.86 -29.40 7.36
N ASN A 273 3.12 -28.09 7.41
CA ASN A 273 2.12 -27.06 7.11
C ASN A 273 2.71 -25.98 6.20
N LEU A 274 2.24 -25.92 4.95
CA LEU A 274 2.59 -24.87 4.02
C LEU A 274 1.69 -23.64 4.18
N PRO A 275 2.21 -22.42 4.01
CA PRO A 275 1.39 -21.22 3.93
C PRO A 275 0.33 -21.35 2.84
N ARG A 276 -0.93 -21.09 3.18
CA ARG A 276 -2.03 -21.04 2.22
C ARG A 276 -1.81 -19.85 1.26
N VAL A 277 -1.47 -20.14 0.01
CA VAL A 277 -1.15 -19.11 -1.00
C VAL A 277 -2.42 -18.40 -1.50
N LYS A 278 -3.50 -19.16 -1.73
CA LYS A 278 -4.80 -18.60 -2.15
C LYS A 278 -5.38 -17.75 -1.02
N PRO A 279 -5.66 -16.45 -1.26
CA PRO A 279 -6.31 -15.60 -0.28
C PRO A 279 -7.59 -16.26 0.24
N THR A 280 -7.78 -16.24 1.56
CA THR A 280 -9.04 -16.69 2.13
C THR A 280 -10.09 -15.64 1.76
N ILE A 281 -11.10 -16.03 0.99
CA ILE A 281 -12.29 -15.18 0.82
C ILE A 281 -12.77 -14.91 2.24
N ALA A 282 -12.83 -13.63 2.63
CA ALA A 282 -13.49 -13.25 3.86
C ALA A 282 -14.98 -13.57 3.65
N ARG A 283 -15.37 -14.83 3.89
CA ARG A 283 -16.76 -15.24 4.05
C ARG A 283 -17.30 -14.29 5.11
N GLN A 284 -18.12 -13.34 4.72
CA GLN A 284 -18.81 -12.50 5.69
C GLN A 284 -19.96 -13.36 6.21
N PRO A 285 -19.92 -13.84 7.46
CA PRO A 285 -21.15 -14.37 8.06
C PRO A 285 -22.18 -13.25 8.06
N ALA A 286 -23.40 -13.55 7.62
CA ALA A 286 -24.51 -12.62 7.68
C ALA A 286 -24.65 -12.07 9.11
N GLY A 287 -24.75 -10.76 9.26
CA GLY A 287 -25.07 -10.12 10.54
C GLY A 287 -23.92 -9.77 11.49
N GLN A 288 -22.64 -10.06 11.19
CA GLN A 288 -21.53 -9.58 12.04
C GLN A 288 -21.07 -8.16 11.71
N LEU A 289 -20.77 -7.42 12.79
CA LEU A 289 -20.21 -6.06 12.80
C LEU A 289 -19.06 -5.90 11.82
N ALA A 290 -19.05 -4.75 11.14
CA ALA A 290 -18.09 -4.36 10.12
C ALA A 290 -16.64 -4.65 10.54
N ALA A 291 -16.07 -5.75 10.04
CA ALA A 291 -14.65 -6.02 10.22
C ALA A 291 -13.82 -4.94 9.47
N PRO A 292 -12.62 -4.58 9.98
CA PRO A 292 -11.67 -3.61 9.38
C PRO A 292 -11.17 -3.96 7.96
N ASN A 293 -11.69 -5.01 7.33
CA ASN A 293 -11.23 -5.59 6.07
C ASN A 293 -12.06 -5.18 4.84
N ARG A 294 -12.91 -4.13 4.90
CA ARG A 294 -13.76 -3.72 3.77
C ARG A 294 -12.98 -3.19 2.54
N CYS A 295 -11.69 -2.86 2.68
CA CYS A 295 -10.80 -2.58 1.54
C CYS A 295 -9.83 -3.72 1.20
N ARG A 296 -10.02 -4.93 1.74
CA ARG A 296 -9.31 -6.08 1.17
C ARG A 296 -9.72 -6.23 -0.29
N GLY A 297 -8.72 -6.52 -1.12
CA GLY A 297 -8.98 -6.93 -2.49
C GLY A 297 -9.59 -8.33 -2.53
N TRP A 298 -9.90 -8.78 -3.73
CA TRP A 298 -10.58 -10.02 -4.01
C TRP A 298 -9.77 -10.87 -4.98
N HIS A 299 -9.68 -12.17 -4.71
CA HIS A 299 -9.11 -13.16 -5.62
C HIS A 299 -10.24 -13.79 -6.44
N CYS A 300 -10.27 -13.46 -7.73
CA CYS A 300 -11.30 -13.96 -8.64
C CYS A 300 -11.12 -15.46 -8.90
N ALA A 301 -12.12 -16.26 -8.54
CA ALA A 301 -12.09 -17.72 -8.72
C ALA A 301 -12.11 -18.13 -10.20
N ARG A 302 -12.74 -17.32 -11.08
CA ARG A 302 -12.83 -17.59 -12.52
C ARG A 302 -11.53 -17.37 -13.28
N CYS A 303 -10.76 -16.33 -12.93
CA CYS A 303 -9.58 -15.95 -13.69
C CYS A 303 -8.27 -15.87 -12.91
N GLY A 304 -8.27 -16.08 -11.59
CA GLY A 304 -7.08 -16.01 -10.75
C GLY A 304 -6.56 -14.60 -10.46
N ARG A 305 -7.19 -13.55 -11.01
CA ARG A 305 -6.74 -12.17 -10.81
C ARG A 305 -7.03 -11.71 -9.37
N LEU A 306 -6.04 -11.05 -8.76
CA LEU A 306 -6.23 -10.22 -7.57
C LEU A 306 -6.74 -8.85 -7.99
N SER A 307 -7.79 -8.36 -7.36
CA SER A 307 -8.43 -7.09 -7.71
C SER A 307 -8.72 -6.26 -6.47
N SER A 308 -8.24 -5.03 -6.47
CA SER A 308 -8.61 -4.04 -5.47
C SER A 308 -10.10 -3.72 -5.58
N ARG A 309 -10.75 -3.52 -4.44
CA ARG A 309 -12.12 -2.99 -4.44
C ARG A 309 -12.06 -1.53 -4.88
N TYR A 310 -12.78 -1.17 -5.93
CA TYR A 310 -12.92 0.22 -6.37
C TYR A 310 -14.38 0.71 -6.38
N LYS A 311 -15.36 -0.20 -6.35
CA LYS A 311 -16.79 0.10 -6.22
C LYS A 311 -17.27 -0.04 -4.78
N TRP A 312 -18.18 0.81 -4.35
CA TRP A 312 -18.76 0.72 -3.01
C TRP A 312 -19.71 -0.47 -2.88
N GLU A 313 -20.50 -0.74 -3.88
CA GLU A 313 -21.55 -1.75 -3.87
C GLU A 313 -21.04 -3.19 -4.10
N CYS A 314 -19.83 -3.36 -4.67
CA CYS A 314 -19.31 -4.70 -5.01
C CYS A 314 -17.78 -4.77 -5.20
N TRP A 315 -17.26 -5.99 -5.27
CA TRP A 315 -16.03 -6.29 -5.99
C TRP A 315 -16.36 -6.64 -7.45
N GLU A 316 -15.52 -6.18 -8.38
CA GLU A 316 -15.65 -6.48 -9.80
C GLU A 316 -14.27 -6.79 -10.38
N CYS A 317 -14.15 -7.91 -11.07
CA CYS A 317 -12.90 -8.32 -11.69
C CYS A 317 -12.81 -7.67 -13.07
N VAL A 318 -11.92 -6.69 -13.23
CA VAL A 318 -11.74 -6.00 -14.51
C VAL A 318 -11.34 -6.96 -15.66
N SER A 319 -10.77 -8.13 -15.36
CA SER A 319 -10.36 -9.10 -16.40
C SER A 319 -11.47 -9.99 -16.94
N CYS A 320 -12.50 -10.32 -16.14
CA CYS A 320 -13.54 -11.26 -16.56
C CYS A 320 -14.96 -10.82 -16.17
N GLN A 321 -15.09 -9.63 -15.59
CA GLN A 321 -16.33 -8.98 -15.14
C GLN A 321 -17.11 -9.75 -14.09
N ASP A 322 -16.55 -10.82 -13.52
CA ASP A 322 -17.13 -11.51 -12.38
C ASP A 322 -17.30 -10.53 -11.20
N ARG A 323 -18.46 -10.59 -10.56
CA ARG A 323 -18.93 -9.57 -9.61
C ARG A 323 -19.41 -10.24 -8.33
N HIS A 324 -18.94 -9.72 -7.20
CA HIS A 324 -19.40 -10.13 -5.88
C HIS A 324 -20.01 -8.94 -5.15
N VAL A 325 -21.33 -8.95 -4.99
CA VAL A 325 -22.07 -7.89 -4.29
C VAL A 325 -21.72 -7.88 -2.80
N ILE A 326 -21.72 -6.69 -2.20
CA ILE A 326 -21.40 -6.50 -0.79
C ILE A 326 -22.70 -6.32 0.00
N ASN A 327 -23.01 -7.32 0.83
CA ASN A 327 -24.13 -7.24 1.76
C ASN A 327 -23.64 -6.70 3.11
N ALA A 328 -23.69 -5.38 3.26
CA ALA A 328 -23.24 -4.69 4.46
C ALA A 328 -24.41 -4.04 5.22
N ARG A 329 -24.37 -4.13 6.55
CA ARG A 329 -25.30 -3.41 7.42
C ARG A 329 -25.06 -1.90 7.33
N ILE A 330 -26.16 -1.15 7.26
CA ILE A 330 -26.18 0.31 7.47
C ILE A 330 -25.75 0.60 8.91
N ARG A 331 -24.88 1.60 9.08
CA ARG A 331 -24.40 2.08 10.38
C ARG A 331 -25.24 3.26 10.82
N MET A 332 -25.70 3.25 12.06
CA MET A 332 -26.46 4.35 12.65
C MET A 332 -25.52 5.33 13.36
N ALA A 333 -25.88 6.62 13.38
CA ALA A 333 -25.04 7.65 14.00
C ALA A 333 -24.82 7.43 15.50
N ASN A 334 -25.82 6.88 16.20
CA ASN A 334 -25.75 6.60 17.63
C ASN A 334 -24.70 5.56 18.02
N GLU A 335 -24.25 4.72 17.08
CA GLU A 335 -23.14 3.80 17.28
C GLU A 335 -21.81 4.51 17.55
N PHE A 336 -21.71 5.80 17.20
CA PHE A 336 -20.49 6.60 17.30
C PHE A 336 -20.53 7.65 18.41
N TRP A 337 -21.64 7.80 19.14
CA TRP A 337 -21.78 8.85 20.16
C TRP A 337 -20.81 8.68 21.34
N ASN A 338 -20.54 7.44 21.73
CA ASN A 338 -19.70 7.12 22.90
C ASN A 338 -18.25 6.78 22.53
N GLN A 339 -17.76 7.26 21.37
CA GLN A 339 -16.39 7.03 20.95
C GLN A 339 -15.40 7.71 21.91
N ARG A 340 -14.48 6.93 22.49
CA ARG A 340 -13.34 7.47 23.24
C ARG A 340 -12.34 8.07 22.26
N LEU A 341 -12.24 9.39 22.26
CA LEU A 341 -11.27 10.11 21.44
C LEU A 341 -9.91 10.08 22.16
N PRO A 342 -8.81 9.74 21.48
CA PRO A 342 -7.46 9.75 22.06
C PRO A 342 -6.89 11.17 22.25
N SER A 343 -7.71 12.21 22.22
CA SER A 343 -7.30 13.61 22.33
C SER A 343 -7.60 14.18 23.71
N GLU A 344 -6.66 14.95 24.27
CA GLU A 344 -6.81 15.60 25.58
C GLU A 344 -7.65 16.90 25.53
N PHE A 345 -8.27 17.23 24.39
CA PHE A 345 -9.04 18.46 24.21
C PHE A 345 -10.45 18.16 23.70
N LEU A 346 -11.40 19.07 23.99
CA LEU A 346 -12.82 18.86 23.71
C LEU A 346 -13.21 19.15 22.25
N HIS A 347 -12.85 20.32 21.71
CA HIS A 347 -13.19 20.72 20.33
C HIS A 347 -11.97 21.08 19.51
N SER A 348 -11.07 21.87 20.08
CA SER A 348 -9.90 22.40 19.39
C SER A 348 -8.66 22.43 20.27
N ARG A 349 -7.50 22.33 19.64
CA ARG A 349 -6.19 22.64 20.20
C ARG A 349 -5.46 23.58 19.25
N ILE A 350 -5.00 24.71 19.77
CA ILE A 350 -4.28 25.72 19.01
C ILE A 350 -2.83 25.75 19.51
N ASN A 351 -1.89 25.76 18.59
CA ASN A 351 -0.48 25.91 18.93
C ASN A 351 -0.23 27.36 19.39
N ARG A 352 0.45 27.54 20.54
CA ARG A 352 0.71 28.84 21.15
C ARG A 352 1.39 29.83 20.20
N ASN A 353 2.21 29.34 19.28
CA ASN A 353 2.99 30.17 18.36
C ASN A 353 2.33 30.30 16.97
N SER A 354 1.07 29.89 16.82
CA SER A 354 0.39 29.91 15.51
C SER A 354 -0.11 31.29 15.08
N GLY A 355 -0.21 32.25 16.02
CA GLY A 355 -0.88 33.53 15.78
C GLY A 355 -2.41 33.44 15.61
N ILE A 356 -3.00 32.24 15.75
CA ILE A 356 -4.44 32.03 15.62
C ILE A 356 -5.13 32.47 16.92
N PHE A 357 -6.15 33.31 16.81
CA PHE A 357 -6.98 33.72 17.95
C PHE A 357 -8.40 33.15 17.85
N THR A 358 -9.02 32.91 19.00
CA THR A 358 -10.39 32.38 19.09
C THR A 358 -11.34 33.40 19.65
N HIS A 359 -12.49 33.57 19.00
CA HIS A 359 -13.62 34.23 19.63
C HIS A 359 -14.26 33.34 20.69
N ARG A 360 -15.01 33.96 21.61
CA ARG A 360 -15.87 33.21 22.53
C ARG A 360 -16.87 32.38 21.72
N PRO A 361 -17.20 31.14 22.15
CA PRO A 361 -18.27 30.37 21.53
C PRO A 361 -19.54 31.22 21.43
N GLN A 362 -20.15 31.26 20.25
CA GLN A 362 -21.36 32.03 20.02
C GLN A 362 -22.57 31.09 19.86
N PRO A 363 -23.65 31.29 20.64
CA PRO A 363 -24.85 30.51 20.47
C PRO A 363 -25.53 30.86 19.14
N ILE A 364 -26.05 29.84 18.48
CA ILE A 364 -26.83 29.92 17.24
C ILE A 364 -28.20 29.31 17.54
N ASP A 365 -29.26 30.07 17.29
CA ASP A 365 -30.61 29.51 17.25
C ASP A 365 -30.80 28.77 15.93
N LEU A 366 -31.11 27.48 16.00
CA LEU A 366 -31.37 26.67 14.81
C LEU A 366 -32.81 26.82 14.29
N GLY A 367 -33.66 27.58 15.00
CA GLY A 367 -35.06 27.81 14.66
C GLY A 367 -35.89 26.52 14.69
N LYS A 368 -37.20 26.67 14.41
CA LYS A 368 -38.15 25.55 14.25
C LYS A 368 -38.16 24.56 15.45
N GLY A 369 -37.93 25.06 16.66
CA GLY A 369 -37.89 24.23 17.88
C GLY A 369 -36.67 23.29 17.99
N ARG A 370 -35.65 23.44 17.14
CA ARG A 370 -34.42 22.61 17.16
C ARG A 370 -33.42 23.02 18.25
N GLY A 371 -33.73 24.08 18.99
CA GLY A 371 -32.91 24.60 20.08
C GLY A 371 -31.66 25.34 19.60
N PHE A 372 -30.67 25.43 20.48
CA PHE A 372 -29.43 26.17 20.24
C PHE A 372 -28.25 25.24 19.99
N THR A 373 -27.30 25.70 19.19
CA THR A 373 -25.94 25.14 19.10
C THR A 373 -24.90 26.23 19.26
N ASN A 374 -23.61 25.91 19.20
CA ASN A 374 -22.53 26.89 19.26
C ASN A 374 -21.70 26.90 17.98
N ARG A 375 -21.24 28.11 17.61
CA ARG A 375 -20.16 28.35 16.66
C ARG A 375 -18.87 28.62 17.39
N LEU A 376 -17.80 27.95 16.96
CA LEU A 376 -16.42 28.30 17.31
C LEU A 376 -15.79 28.99 16.10
N THR A 377 -15.14 30.14 16.30
CA THR A 377 -14.45 30.86 15.23
C THR A 377 -12.98 31.01 15.58
N PHE A 378 -12.12 30.59 14.65
CA PHE A 378 -10.67 30.68 14.69
C PHE A 378 -10.23 31.66 13.60
N VAL A 379 -9.63 32.77 13.98
CA VAL A 379 -9.16 33.77 13.03
C VAL A 379 -7.66 33.56 12.81
N LEU A 380 -7.29 33.45 11.54
CA LEU A 380 -5.92 33.19 11.13
C LEU A 380 -5.12 34.50 11.10
N PRO A 381 -3.78 34.45 11.32
CA PRO A 381 -2.93 35.63 11.29
C PRO A 381 -2.95 36.34 9.93
N ASN A 382 -2.50 37.60 9.91
CA ASN A 382 -2.37 38.43 8.70
C ASN A 382 -3.67 38.60 7.89
N TYR A 383 -4.84 38.45 8.53
CA TYR A 383 -6.14 38.51 7.88
C TYR A 383 -6.33 37.47 6.75
N TRP A 384 -5.58 36.37 6.78
CA TRP A 384 -5.69 35.28 5.78
C TRP A 384 -7.05 34.57 5.77
N GLY A 385 -7.88 34.81 6.78
CA GLY A 385 -9.25 34.32 6.82
C GLY A 385 -9.62 33.73 8.17
N LYS A 386 -10.71 32.98 8.17
CA LYS A 386 -11.29 32.38 9.37
C LYS A 386 -11.66 30.94 9.13
N ILE A 387 -11.65 30.17 10.20
CA ILE A 387 -12.21 28.82 10.24
C ILE A 387 -13.34 28.83 11.27
N HIS A 388 -14.52 28.41 10.85
CA HIS A 388 -15.69 28.29 11.70
C HIS A 388 -16.04 26.83 11.89
N LEU A 389 -16.36 26.44 13.12
CA LEU A 389 -16.90 25.12 13.44
C LEU A 389 -18.28 25.32 14.09
N ILE A 390 -19.32 24.96 13.35
CA ILE A 390 -20.70 24.92 13.82
C ILE A 390 -20.96 23.53 14.36
N LEU A 391 -21.21 23.43 15.67
CA LEU A 391 -21.32 22.15 16.34
C LEU A 391 -22.65 21.46 16.02
N GLY A 392 -22.60 20.16 15.75
CA GLY A 392 -23.77 19.29 15.77
C GLY A 392 -24.14 18.94 17.21
N THR A 393 -25.44 18.85 17.50
CA THR A 393 -25.96 18.41 18.80
C THR A 393 -26.95 17.27 18.59
N PRO A 394 -27.14 16.36 19.56
CA PRO A 394 -28.14 15.29 19.42
C PRO A 394 -29.54 15.80 19.04
N LEU A 395 -29.95 16.96 19.55
CA LEU A 395 -31.24 17.59 19.25
C LEU A 395 -31.32 18.15 17.81
N SER A 396 -30.21 18.66 17.27
CA SER A 396 -30.15 19.25 15.93
C SER A 396 -29.75 18.29 14.81
N ASN A 397 -29.32 17.08 15.18
CA ASN A 397 -28.75 16.12 14.25
C ASN A 397 -29.79 15.17 13.63
N GLY A 398 -31.09 15.38 13.84
CA GLY A 398 -32.14 14.54 13.22
C GLY A 398 -31.97 14.42 11.70
N GLU A 399 -31.74 15.53 11.02
CA GLU A 399 -31.50 15.55 9.57
C GLU A 399 -30.15 14.96 9.18
N ALA A 400 -29.08 15.26 9.93
CA ALA A 400 -27.76 14.66 9.71
C ALA A 400 -27.79 13.12 9.87
N ASN A 401 -28.59 12.59 10.79
CA ASN A 401 -28.79 11.16 10.98
C ASN A 401 -29.43 10.54 9.73
N MET A 402 -30.50 11.15 9.20
CA MET A 402 -31.19 10.69 7.98
C MET A 402 -30.26 10.74 6.76
N ILE A 403 -29.54 11.84 6.57
CA ILE A 403 -28.58 12.00 5.48
C ILE A 403 -27.51 10.90 5.55
N PHE A 404 -26.96 10.63 6.74
CA PHE A 404 -25.95 9.59 6.92
C PHE A 404 -26.46 8.18 6.60
N GLU A 405 -27.73 7.90 6.90
CA GLU A 405 -28.38 6.65 6.53
C GLU A 405 -28.59 6.55 5.01
N ASP A 406 -29.16 7.60 4.42
CA ASP A 406 -29.45 7.69 2.98
C ASP A 406 -28.18 7.54 2.15
N TYR A 407 -27.07 8.19 2.53
CA TYR A 407 -25.78 8.04 1.86
C TYR A 407 -25.36 6.57 1.73
N GLN A 408 -25.53 5.79 2.80
CA GLN A 408 -25.14 4.39 2.79
C GLN A 408 -26.11 3.56 1.93
N ARG A 409 -27.41 3.78 2.06
CA ARG A 409 -28.44 3.06 1.27
C ARG A 409 -28.28 3.33 -0.22
N GLN A 410 -28.16 4.59 -0.60
CA GLN A 410 -27.98 5.02 -1.99
C GLN A 410 -26.65 4.53 -2.55
N ALA A 411 -25.56 4.50 -1.75
CA ALA A 411 -24.29 3.92 -2.18
C ALA A 411 -24.33 2.40 -2.40
N PHE A 412 -25.06 1.64 -1.56
CA PHE A 412 -25.21 0.20 -1.75
C PHE A 412 -26.14 -0.16 -2.91
N SER A 413 -27.16 0.68 -3.19
CA SER A 413 -28.04 0.51 -4.35
C SER A 413 -27.35 0.85 -5.69
N GLY A 414 -26.27 1.63 -5.66
CA GLY A 414 -25.57 2.12 -6.83
C GLY A 414 -26.06 3.48 -7.36
N GLU A 415 -27.08 4.08 -6.73
CA GLU A 415 -27.54 5.45 -7.01
C GLU A 415 -26.41 6.46 -6.72
N LEU A 416 -25.78 6.35 -5.55
CA LEU A 416 -24.55 7.10 -5.22
C LEU A 416 -23.32 6.29 -5.63
N LYS A 417 -22.64 6.75 -6.69
CA LYS A 417 -21.47 6.12 -7.32
C LYS A 417 -20.18 6.42 -6.55
N LEU A 418 -20.12 6.04 -5.27
CA LEU A 418 -18.88 6.12 -4.49
C LEU A 418 -17.82 5.17 -5.06
N ARG A 419 -16.70 5.74 -5.55
CA ARG A 419 -15.60 4.99 -6.18
C ARG A 419 -14.24 5.38 -5.63
N ARG A 420 -13.29 4.44 -5.68
CA ARG A 420 -11.86 4.74 -5.50
C ARG A 420 -11.26 5.03 -6.87
N TYR A 421 -10.58 6.16 -6.98
CA TYR A 421 -10.05 6.64 -8.26
C TYR A 421 -8.54 6.45 -8.35
N PRO A 422 -7.98 6.21 -9.54
CA PRO A 422 -6.53 6.21 -9.76
C PRO A 422 -5.89 7.54 -9.33
N LEU A 423 -4.81 7.46 -8.56
CA LEU A 423 -3.95 8.61 -8.28
C LEU A 423 -3.12 8.94 -9.52
N LYS A 424 -3.07 10.22 -9.91
CA LYS A 424 -2.29 10.67 -11.08
C LYS A 424 -0.77 10.53 -10.89
N THR A 425 -0.28 10.76 -9.66
CA THR A 425 1.15 10.79 -9.37
C THR A 425 1.48 9.83 -8.24
N HIS A 426 2.21 8.75 -8.56
CA HIS A 426 2.76 7.82 -7.57
C HIS A 426 3.98 7.07 -8.11
N ARG A 427 4.85 6.61 -7.22
CA ARG A 427 6.08 5.85 -7.58
C ARG A 427 5.86 4.33 -7.63
N VAL A 428 4.66 3.86 -7.29
CA VAL A 428 4.32 2.44 -7.30
C VAL A 428 4.00 1.99 -8.73
N ARG A 429 4.30 0.73 -9.06
CA ARG A 429 4.03 0.19 -10.38
C ARG A 429 2.59 -0.30 -10.55
N GLY A 430 2.01 0.04 -11.70
CA GLY A 430 0.60 -0.18 -12.02
C GLY A 430 -0.31 0.81 -11.29
N THR A 431 -1.60 0.78 -11.56
CA THR A 431 -2.58 1.71 -10.98
C THR A 431 -2.58 1.67 -9.45
N LEU A 432 -2.49 2.85 -8.82
CA LEU A 432 -2.70 3.04 -7.38
C LEU A 432 -3.97 3.86 -7.15
N LEU A 433 -5.01 3.20 -6.64
CA LEU A 433 -6.28 3.80 -6.26
C LEU A 433 -6.16 4.59 -4.94
N THR A 434 -6.98 5.63 -4.80
CA THR A 434 -7.20 6.35 -3.54
C THR A 434 -7.51 5.40 -2.39
N ASN A 435 -7.23 5.80 -1.16
CA ASN A 435 -7.61 4.98 -0.01
C ASN A 435 -9.10 5.12 0.34
N TYR A 436 -9.73 6.26 0.07
CA TYR A 436 -11.14 6.53 0.35
C TYR A 436 -11.99 6.46 -0.93
N PHE A 437 -13.30 6.33 -0.77
CA PHE A 437 -14.25 6.38 -1.88
C PHE A 437 -14.82 7.79 -2.01
N SER A 438 -15.05 8.26 -3.23
CA SER A 438 -15.65 9.57 -3.46
C SER A 438 -16.59 9.61 -4.66
N GLN A 439 -17.39 10.67 -4.71
CA GLN A 439 -18.14 11.13 -5.87
C GLN A 439 -18.17 12.65 -5.84
N ASN A 440 -17.82 13.28 -6.96
CA ASN A 440 -18.08 14.71 -7.18
C ASN A 440 -19.49 14.89 -7.75
N SER A 441 -20.24 15.89 -7.29
CA SER A 441 -21.56 16.22 -7.84
C SER A 441 -21.73 17.72 -8.03
N GLY A 442 -22.44 18.14 -9.09
CA GLY A 442 -22.61 19.54 -9.45
C GLY A 442 -21.64 19.97 -10.56
N GLU A 443 -20.94 21.07 -10.35
CA GLU A 443 -19.97 21.62 -11.30
C GLU A 443 -18.73 20.71 -11.43
N PRO A 444 -18.30 20.36 -12.65
CA PRO A 444 -17.08 19.63 -12.87
C PRO A 444 -15.86 20.43 -12.40
N TYR A 445 -15.05 19.83 -11.54
CA TYR A 445 -13.77 20.43 -11.11
C TYR A 445 -12.66 19.39 -11.08
N GLN A 446 -11.42 19.85 -11.14
CA GLN A 446 -10.25 18.98 -11.18
C GLN A 446 -9.97 18.35 -9.80
N TYR A 447 -10.70 17.28 -9.48
CA TYR A 447 -10.44 16.44 -8.30
C TYR A 447 -9.73 15.13 -8.67
N VAL A 448 -9.45 14.29 -7.67
CA VAL A 448 -8.73 13.02 -7.85
C VAL A 448 -9.42 12.07 -8.85
N GLY A 449 -10.75 12.13 -8.96
CA GLY A 449 -11.51 11.33 -9.91
C GLY A 449 -11.55 11.89 -11.33
N GLY A 450 -11.04 13.10 -11.55
CA GLY A 450 -11.15 13.80 -12.82
C GLY A 450 -12.55 14.37 -13.06
N THR A 451 -12.63 15.37 -13.95
CA THR A 451 -13.86 16.11 -14.27
C THR A 451 -14.94 15.22 -14.86
N ASP A 452 -14.58 14.26 -15.71
CA ASP A 452 -15.49 13.38 -16.46
C ASP A 452 -16.34 12.44 -15.57
N ASN A 453 -15.96 12.28 -14.30
CA ASN A 453 -16.68 11.46 -13.33
C ASN A 453 -17.61 12.27 -12.41
N THR A 454 -17.82 13.56 -12.73
CA THR A 454 -18.75 14.43 -11.99
C THR A 454 -20.20 14.12 -12.36
N VAL A 455 -21.05 13.96 -11.35
CA VAL A 455 -22.49 13.75 -11.54
C VAL A 455 -23.21 15.10 -11.46
N PRO A 456 -23.90 15.57 -12.51
CA PRO A 456 -24.65 16.83 -12.45
C PRO A 456 -25.68 16.83 -11.31
N PHE A 457 -26.01 17.98 -10.72
CA PHE A 457 -26.98 18.02 -9.62
C PHE A 457 -28.38 17.52 -9.98
N THR A 458 -28.76 17.61 -11.24
CA THR A 458 -30.02 17.05 -11.77
C THR A 458 -30.08 15.53 -11.63
N GLU A 459 -28.93 14.86 -11.67
CA GLU A 459 -28.78 13.41 -11.51
C GLU A 459 -28.23 13.02 -10.13
N ALA A 460 -27.88 14.01 -9.29
CA ALA A 460 -27.28 13.76 -8.00
C ALA A 460 -28.29 13.09 -7.03
N PRO A 461 -27.88 12.02 -6.34
CA PRO A 461 -28.73 11.31 -5.39
C PRO A 461 -29.27 12.26 -4.31
N ALA A 462 -30.46 11.95 -3.78
CA ALA A 462 -31.12 12.81 -2.81
C ALA A 462 -30.26 13.06 -1.55
N CYS A 463 -29.42 12.10 -1.13
CA CYS A 463 -28.55 12.29 0.03
C CYS A 463 -27.53 13.43 -0.15
N VAL A 464 -27.04 13.64 -1.38
CA VAL A 464 -26.06 14.70 -1.69
C VAL A 464 -26.73 16.07 -1.65
N ARG A 465 -27.93 16.19 -2.23
CA ARG A 465 -28.71 17.44 -2.21
C ARG A 465 -29.13 17.82 -0.80
N LYS A 466 -29.65 16.87 0.00
CA LYS A 466 -29.96 17.10 1.42
C LYS A 466 -28.73 17.52 2.22
N ALA A 467 -27.56 16.94 1.96
CA ALA A 467 -26.32 17.36 2.61
C ALA A 467 -25.92 18.79 2.24
N LEU A 468 -26.06 19.19 0.97
CA LEU A 468 -25.85 20.55 0.52
C LEU A 468 -26.80 21.53 1.22
N ASP A 469 -28.09 21.20 1.29
CA ASP A 469 -29.10 22.03 1.94
C ASP A 469 -28.80 22.23 3.42
N LEU A 470 -28.39 21.17 4.13
CA LEU A 470 -28.00 21.25 5.54
C LEU A 470 -26.73 22.09 5.75
N ILE A 471 -25.76 22.00 4.85
CA ILE A 471 -24.55 22.85 4.88
C ILE A 471 -24.94 24.32 4.72
N LYS A 472 -25.76 24.63 3.70
CA LYS A 472 -26.23 26.00 3.43
C LYS A 472 -27.03 26.56 4.59
N GLU A 473 -27.98 25.79 5.15
CA GLU A 473 -28.80 26.23 6.28
C GLU A 473 -27.95 26.52 7.52
N ARG A 474 -27.05 25.61 7.89
CA ARG A 474 -26.19 25.82 9.07
C ARG A 474 -25.21 26.97 8.85
N ALA A 475 -24.64 27.11 7.66
CA ALA A 475 -23.77 28.24 7.34
C ALA A 475 -24.51 29.57 7.41
N TYR A 476 -25.71 29.65 6.82
CA TYR A 476 -26.58 30.83 6.84
C TYR A 476 -26.89 31.27 8.28
N LEU A 477 -27.41 30.36 9.11
CA LEU A 477 -27.74 30.66 10.50
C LEU A 477 -26.49 30.94 11.34
N GLY A 478 -25.44 30.14 11.15
CA GLY A 478 -24.24 30.20 11.97
C GLY A 478 -23.37 31.41 11.67
N LEU A 479 -23.34 31.88 10.43
CA LEU A 479 -22.61 33.08 10.02
C LEU A 479 -23.47 34.35 10.00
N GLN A 480 -24.79 34.23 10.21
CA GLN A 480 -25.75 35.34 10.13
C GLN A 480 -25.66 36.03 8.77
N LEU A 481 -25.68 35.23 7.70
CA LEU A 481 -25.58 35.74 6.34
C LEU A 481 -26.89 36.39 5.92
N ASP A 482 -26.82 37.38 5.05
CA ASP A 482 -28.02 37.95 4.41
C ASP A 482 -28.64 36.92 3.45
N GLU A 483 -27.81 36.18 2.74
CA GLU A 483 -28.21 35.14 1.78
C GLU A 483 -27.37 33.86 1.96
N PRO A 484 -27.93 32.66 1.70
CA PRO A 484 -27.17 31.42 1.72
C PRO A 484 -26.04 31.39 0.69
N PHE A 485 -24.95 30.68 1.00
CA PHE A 485 -23.87 30.49 0.03
C PHE A 485 -24.35 29.80 -1.26
N ASN A 486 -23.94 30.35 -2.41
CA ASN A 486 -24.26 29.81 -3.72
C ASN A 486 -23.31 28.67 -4.14
N PHE A 487 -23.18 27.63 -3.32
CA PHE A 487 -22.38 26.45 -3.70
C PHE A 487 -22.98 25.74 -4.92
N ASN A 488 -22.13 25.41 -5.90
CA ASN A 488 -22.47 24.70 -7.13
C ASN A 488 -21.78 23.31 -7.23
N GLU A 489 -21.00 22.90 -6.24
CA GLU A 489 -20.30 21.61 -6.19
C GLU A 489 -20.42 20.97 -4.80
N VAL A 490 -20.47 19.63 -4.76
CA VAL A 490 -20.33 18.81 -3.55
C VAL A 490 -19.45 17.59 -3.79
N LEU A 491 -18.30 17.54 -3.12
CA LEU A 491 -17.46 16.36 -3.02
C LEU A 491 -17.91 15.50 -1.83
N SER A 492 -18.48 14.35 -2.14
CA SER A 492 -18.78 13.31 -1.15
C SER A 492 -17.57 12.39 -0.99
N ALA A 493 -17.06 12.22 0.22
CA ALA A 493 -15.94 11.33 0.54
C ALA A 493 -16.29 10.39 1.70
N ALA A 494 -16.23 9.08 1.45
CA ALA A 494 -16.48 8.04 2.42
C ALA A 494 -15.17 7.34 2.83
N TYR A 495 -14.91 7.32 4.14
CA TYR A 495 -13.76 6.72 4.78
C TYR A 495 -14.21 5.49 5.58
N LEU A 496 -13.67 4.33 5.22
CA LEU A 496 -13.74 3.12 6.03
C LEU A 496 -12.70 3.19 7.16
N GLU A 497 -12.80 2.28 8.13
CA GLU A 497 -11.87 2.21 9.26
C GLU A 497 -10.40 2.20 8.79
N ARG A 498 -9.55 2.98 9.48
CA ARG A 498 -8.10 3.13 9.22
C ARG A 498 -7.73 3.85 7.92
N GLN A 499 -8.71 4.37 7.17
CA GLN A 499 -8.46 5.24 6.02
C GLN A 499 -8.30 6.67 6.48
N LYS A 500 -7.43 7.41 5.79
CA LYS A 500 -7.19 8.84 6.02
C LYS A 500 -6.79 9.51 4.73
N MET A 501 -6.97 10.83 4.67
CA MET A 501 -6.31 11.67 3.67
C MET A 501 -4.98 12.16 4.22
N SER A 502 -3.96 12.26 3.36
CA SER A 502 -2.74 12.99 3.70
C SER A 502 -3.01 14.49 3.71
N PHE A 503 -2.02 15.28 4.18
CA PHE A 503 -2.08 16.73 4.06
C PHE A 503 -2.24 17.17 2.60
N HIS A 504 -3.18 18.08 2.36
CA HIS A 504 -3.46 18.72 1.08
C HIS A 504 -3.98 20.15 1.30
N SER A 505 -3.91 20.99 0.26
CA SER A 505 -4.58 22.29 0.19
C SER A 505 -5.80 22.20 -0.73
N ASP A 506 -6.80 23.05 -0.50
CA ASP A 506 -7.94 23.26 -1.42
C ASP A 506 -7.67 24.49 -2.31
N SER A 507 -6.44 24.64 -2.82
CA SER A 507 -6.01 25.80 -3.60
C SER A 507 -6.10 25.56 -5.11
N GLU A 508 -7.07 24.75 -5.55
CA GLU A 508 -7.27 24.47 -6.97
C GLU A 508 -7.77 25.71 -7.73
N LYS A 509 -7.31 25.86 -8.98
CA LYS A 509 -7.74 26.95 -9.86
C LYS A 509 -9.26 26.90 -10.06
N GLY A 510 -9.91 28.06 -9.96
CA GLY A 510 -11.38 28.18 -10.05
C GLY A 510 -12.14 27.89 -8.76
N LEU A 511 -11.49 27.43 -7.69
CA LEU A 511 -12.16 27.21 -6.40
C LEU A 511 -12.40 28.56 -5.68
N GLY A 512 -13.65 28.79 -5.25
CA GLY A 512 -14.06 30.01 -4.57
C GLY A 512 -13.52 30.16 -3.15
N PRO A 513 -13.63 31.35 -2.53
CA PRO A 513 -12.98 31.63 -1.25
C PRO A 513 -13.60 30.89 -0.04
N ILE A 514 -14.75 30.23 -0.21
CA ILE A 514 -15.47 29.54 0.86
C ILE A 514 -15.52 28.04 0.57
N VAL A 515 -15.09 27.24 1.55
CA VAL A 515 -15.26 25.78 1.55
C VAL A 515 -16.00 25.38 2.81
N ALA A 516 -17.11 24.65 2.68
CA ALA A 516 -17.89 24.18 3.82
C ALA A 516 -18.04 22.66 3.80
N SER A 517 -17.90 21.99 4.94
CA SER A 517 -17.93 20.52 5.02
C SER A 517 -18.81 20.00 6.15
N LEU A 518 -19.77 19.15 5.81
CA LEU A 518 -20.61 18.41 6.74
C LEU A 518 -19.95 17.09 7.13
N SER A 519 -19.91 16.84 8.43
CA SER A 519 -19.30 15.66 9.05
C SER A 519 -20.35 14.61 9.42
N LEU A 520 -20.29 13.39 8.86
CA LEU A 520 -21.28 12.33 9.10
C LEU A 520 -20.64 11.03 9.63
N GLY A 521 -21.28 10.36 10.59
CA GLY A 521 -20.76 9.14 11.22
C GLY A 521 -19.72 9.40 12.31
N SER A 522 -18.63 8.65 12.29
CA SER A 522 -17.57 8.70 13.30
C SER A 522 -16.91 10.08 13.41
N ALA A 523 -16.47 10.42 14.62
CA ALA A 523 -15.59 11.56 14.83
C ALA A 523 -14.28 11.42 14.03
N ALA A 524 -13.65 12.55 13.72
CA ALA A 524 -12.34 12.63 13.09
C ALA A 524 -11.50 13.75 13.69
N LEU A 525 -10.17 13.58 13.65
CA LEU A 525 -9.23 14.66 13.90
C LEU A 525 -8.89 15.35 12.58
N MET A 526 -9.10 16.65 12.51
CA MET A 526 -8.62 17.48 11.43
C MET A 526 -7.43 18.30 11.91
N HIS A 527 -6.31 18.21 11.21
CA HIS A 527 -5.10 18.96 11.54
C HIS A 527 -4.80 19.97 10.45
N PHE A 528 -4.44 21.18 10.85
CA PHE A 528 -3.94 22.24 9.97
C PHE A 528 -2.45 22.44 10.22
N ARG A 529 -1.69 22.62 9.14
CA ARG A 529 -0.28 23.02 9.17
C ARG A 529 -0.02 24.14 8.17
N SER A 530 1.01 24.95 8.40
CA SER A 530 1.44 25.94 7.42
C SER A 530 1.93 25.25 6.13
N HIS A 531 1.43 25.71 4.98
CA HIS A 531 1.87 25.28 3.65
C HIS A 531 3.14 26.05 3.23
N ILE A 532 3.08 27.37 3.37
CA ILE A 532 4.16 28.32 3.07
C ILE A 532 4.46 29.08 4.37
N SER A 533 5.61 28.85 4.98
CA SER A 533 6.11 29.66 6.10
C SER A 533 7.23 30.57 5.57
N PRO A 534 7.03 31.90 5.48
CA PRO A 534 8.09 32.81 5.05
C PRO A 534 9.27 32.84 6.01
N GLU A 535 9.04 32.56 7.30
CA GLU A 535 10.08 32.56 8.34
C GLU A 535 10.81 31.21 8.46
N PHE A 536 10.14 30.09 8.15
CA PHE A 536 10.72 28.74 8.27
C PHE A 536 10.32 27.81 7.11
N PRO A 537 10.92 27.97 5.91
CA PRO A 537 10.53 27.25 4.69
C PRO A 537 10.63 25.72 4.78
N LYS A 538 11.38 25.18 5.76
CA LYS A 538 11.68 23.75 5.89
C LYS A 538 10.88 23.00 6.96
N GLN A 539 10.06 23.68 7.78
CA GLN A 539 9.24 23.03 8.81
C GLN A 539 7.76 23.38 8.66
N LYS A 540 6.99 22.44 8.09
CA LYS A 540 5.53 22.51 8.08
C LYS A 540 5.01 22.17 9.48
N GLN A 541 4.82 23.21 10.32
CA GLN A 541 4.41 23.05 11.71
C GLN A 541 2.89 22.91 11.83
N LEU A 542 2.42 22.01 12.69
CA LEU A 542 1.02 21.92 13.09
C LEU A 542 0.61 23.19 13.85
N VAL A 543 -0.41 23.88 13.35
CA VAL A 543 -0.89 25.16 13.92
C VAL A 543 -2.19 24.99 14.70
N MET A 544 -3.07 24.08 14.26
CA MET A 544 -4.38 23.88 14.86
C MET A 544 -4.84 22.44 14.64
N SER A 545 -5.58 21.90 15.60
CA SER A 545 -6.27 20.61 15.49
C SER A 545 -7.71 20.76 15.95
N LEU A 546 -8.65 20.20 15.19
CA LEU A 546 -10.09 20.21 15.46
C LEU A 546 -10.61 18.78 15.55
N ILE A 547 -11.62 18.57 16.39
CA ILE A 547 -12.40 17.33 16.44
C ILE A 547 -13.71 17.59 15.71
N LEU A 548 -13.91 16.91 14.59
CA LEU A 548 -15.14 16.97 13.80
C LEU A 548 -16.03 15.79 14.15
N ARG A 549 -17.21 16.06 14.71
CA ARG A 549 -18.22 15.08 15.14
C ARG A 549 -19.36 14.97 14.15
N HIS A 550 -20.22 13.98 14.38
CA HIS A 550 -21.44 13.83 13.59
C HIS A 550 -22.29 15.10 13.65
N GLY A 551 -22.68 15.59 12.47
CA GLY A 551 -23.46 16.81 12.29
C GLY A 551 -22.60 18.07 12.18
N ASP A 552 -21.35 18.09 12.63
CA ASP A 552 -20.55 19.33 12.59
C ASP A 552 -20.41 19.87 11.15
N VAL A 553 -20.57 21.18 10.99
CA VAL A 553 -20.26 21.91 9.76
C VAL A 553 -19.02 22.76 9.99
N LEU A 554 -17.95 22.45 9.29
CA LEU A 554 -16.74 23.25 9.26
C LEU A 554 -16.77 24.18 8.05
N ILE A 555 -16.43 25.46 8.22
CA ILE A 555 -16.36 26.44 7.13
C ILE A 555 -14.97 27.07 7.15
N MET A 556 -14.29 27.06 6.01
CA MET A 556 -13.07 27.81 5.76
C MET A 556 -13.47 29.05 4.96
N GLU A 557 -13.34 30.24 5.57
CA GLU A 557 -13.69 31.54 5.03
C GLU A 557 -12.42 32.30 4.64
N GLY A 558 -12.18 32.48 3.35
CA GLY A 558 -11.06 33.25 2.79
C GLY A 558 -10.22 32.42 1.81
N HIS A 559 -9.87 33.03 0.68
CA HIS A 559 -9.03 32.39 -0.35
C HIS A 559 -7.63 32.06 0.20
N ASP A 560 -7.05 32.95 1.01
CA ASP A 560 -5.73 32.80 1.58
C ASP A 560 -5.63 31.63 2.58
N VAL A 561 -6.74 31.20 3.19
CA VAL A 561 -6.77 29.98 4.02
C VAL A 561 -6.29 28.78 3.21
N GLN A 562 -6.76 28.68 1.96
CA GLN A 562 -6.49 27.56 1.07
C GLN A 562 -5.05 27.59 0.53
N ILE A 563 -4.47 28.79 0.35
CA ILE A 563 -3.10 29.00 -0.11
C ILE A 563 -2.08 28.72 1.01
N HIS A 564 -2.33 29.26 2.20
CA HIS A 564 -1.34 29.28 3.28
C HIS A 564 -1.39 28.06 4.20
N TYR A 565 -2.46 27.28 4.16
CA TYR A 565 -2.62 26.11 5.04
C TYR A 565 -2.90 24.83 4.26
N GLU A 566 -2.26 23.75 4.70
CA GLU A 566 -2.67 22.40 4.35
C GLU A 566 -3.43 21.79 5.52
N HIS A 567 -4.35 20.89 5.21
CA HIS A 567 -5.07 20.14 6.21
C HIS A 567 -5.13 18.64 5.90
N THR A 568 -5.37 17.84 6.93
CA THR A 568 -5.58 16.39 6.86
C THR A 568 -6.73 16.02 7.77
N VAL A 569 -7.52 15.02 7.38
CA VAL A 569 -8.57 14.44 8.20
C VAL A 569 -8.23 12.98 8.50
N ILE A 570 -8.27 12.63 9.78
CA ILE A 570 -8.00 11.30 10.32
C ILE A 570 -9.26 10.81 11.07
N PRO A 571 -10.14 10.07 10.37
CA PRO A 571 -11.31 9.43 10.98
C PRO A 571 -10.92 8.37 12.02
N PHE A 572 -11.67 8.30 13.12
CA PHE A 572 -11.51 7.21 14.10
C PHE A 572 -12.15 5.91 13.63
N ASN A 573 -13.23 6.00 12.86
CA ASN A 573 -13.97 4.86 12.32
C ASN A 573 -14.66 5.29 11.02
N PHE A 574 -15.67 4.54 10.59
CA PHE A 574 -16.47 4.84 9.40
C PHE A 574 -17.07 6.24 9.45
N ARG A 575 -16.77 7.04 8.42
CA ARG A 575 -17.14 8.44 8.31
C ARG A 575 -17.47 8.78 6.86
N ILE A 576 -18.41 9.68 6.66
CA ILE A 576 -18.65 10.36 5.39
C ILE A 576 -18.47 11.85 5.61
N ALA A 577 -17.85 12.53 4.65
CA ALA A 577 -17.80 13.98 4.57
C ALA A 577 -18.47 14.41 3.26
N ALA A 578 -19.28 15.47 3.33
CA ALA A 578 -19.80 16.17 2.16
C ALA A 578 -19.22 17.58 2.19
N THR A 579 -18.37 17.92 1.22
CA THR A 579 -17.72 19.22 1.14
C THR A 579 -18.30 20.01 -0.01
N ALA A 580 -18.94 21.14 0.27
CA ALA A 580 -19.55 22.04 -0.68
C ALA A 580 -18.62 23.21 -1.02
N ARG A 581 -18.57 23.57 -2.30
CA ARG A 581 -17.72 24.63 -2.84
C ARG A 581 -18.47 25.41 -3.91
N TYR A 582 -17.94 26.58 -4.23
CA TYR A 582 -18.24 27.26 -5.49
C TYR A 582 -17.06 27.08 -6.43
N ILE A 583 -17.35 26.66 -7.66
CA ILE A 583 -16.39 26.43 -8.72
C ILE A 583 -16.71 27.41 -9.85
N ASP A 584 -15.77 28.30 -10.14
CA ASP A 584 -15.82 29.19 -11.28
C ASP A 584 -15.17 28.51 -12.49
N SER A 585 -16.01 27.95 -13.37
CA SER A 585 -15.56 27.23 -14.56
C SER A 585 -14.88 28.15 -15.58
N THR A 586 -15.09 29.46 -15.54
CA THR A 586 -14.43 30.42 -16.44
C THR A 586 -12.93 30.55 -16.16
N LEU A 587 -12.51 30.17 -14.95
CA LEU A 587 -11.13 30.25 -14.50
C LEU A 587 -10.39 28.91 -14.61
N ILE A 588 -11.04 27.80 -14.98
CA ILE A 588 -10.42 26.46 -15.00
C ILE A 588 -9.58 26.25 -16.26
#